data_AF-A0A839IWD1-F1
#
_entry.id   AF-A0A839IWD1-F1
#
_cell.length_a   1.000
_cell.length_b   1.000
_cell.length_c   1.000
_cell.angle_alpha   90.00
_cell.angle_beta   90.00
_cell.angle_gamma   90.00
#
_symmetry.space_group_name_H-M   'P 1'
#
loop_
_entity.id
_entity.type
_entity.pdbx_description
1 polymer ?
#
loop_
_entity_poly.entity_id
_entity_poly.type
_entity_poly.pdbx_seq_one_letter_code
_entity_poly.pdbx_strand_id
1 'polypeptide(L)'
;MTQGVYIANARNKVEINNAPRQRGSLLGRLIEIIALDGDSDADLNRSPFDIDEKITFNDLNNHDWLFDLYVDHYNLIDDTVSEFNRSYNKGGEKLKKQMKTFYQKALSEFNIKTRPFDIDRLKEFSDEIVTSVIQQTLNMVKMSGNLQDGYYIEELEQGVYEIVSYCIIECVVLENPR
;
A
#
# COMPACT_ATOMS: atom_id res chain seq x y z
N MET A 1 -29.93 15.50 -11.68
CA MET A 1 -30.50 16.61 -10.88
C MET A 1 -29.36 17.23 -10.09
N THR A 2 -29.02 18.49 -10.34
CA THR A 2 -27.87 19.17 -9.74
C THR A 2 -28.33 19.91 -8.49
N GLN A 3 -27.87 19.52 -7.31
CA GLN A 3 -28.11 20.26 -6.05
C GLN A 3 -27.21 21.50 -6.04
N GLY A 4 -27.81 22.68 -6.10
CA GLY A 4 -27.12 23.97 -5.96
C GLY A 4 -27.17 24.47 -4.52
N VAL A 5 -26.08 25.05 -4.04
CA VAL A 5 -25.99 25.72 -2.74
C VAL A 5 -26.10 27.23 -2.96
N TYR A 6 -27.00 27.89 -2.22
CA TYR A 6 -27.17 29.35 -2.28
C TYR A 6 -26.38 30.01 -1.16
N ILE A 7 -25.40 30.86 -1.48
CA ILE A 7 -24.59 31.59 -0.50
C ILE A 7 -24.95 33.07 -0.56
N ALA A 8 -25.63 33.57 0.46
CA ALA A 8 -25.92 35.00 0.60
C ALA A 8 -24.72 35.74 1.20
N ASN A 9 -24.32 36.87 0.59
CA ASN A 9 -23.28 37.81 1.07
C ASN A 9 -21.81 37.33 1.06
N ALA A 10 -21.37 36.62 0.01
CA ALA A 10 -19.93 36.44 -0.21
C ALA A 10 -19.28 37.78 -0.62
N ARG A 11 -18.48 38.38 0.27
CA ARG A 11 -17.72 39.63 -0.02
C ARG A 11 -16.44 39.39 -0.81
N ASN A 12 -15.99 38.14 -0.89
CA ASN A 12 -14.79 37.70 -1.63
C ASN A 12 -15.15 36.49 -2.52
N LYS A 13 -14.32 36.20 -3.53
CA LYS A 13 -14.48 35.04 -4.43
C LYS A 13 -14.48 33.75 -3.60
N VAL A 14 -15.57 32.98 -3.71
CA VAL A 14 -15.68 31.64 -3.11
C VAL A 14 -15.48 30.64 -4.24
N GLU A 15 -14.37 29.89 -4.20
CA GLU A 15 -14.12 28.79 -5.13
C GLU A 15 -14.66 27.49 -4.50
N ILE A 16 -15.73 26.94 -5.09
CA ILE A 16 -16.30 25.65 -4.68
C ILE A 16 -15.74 24.60 -5.64
N ASN A 17 -14.66 23.92 -5.24
CA ASN A 17 -14.11 22.79 -5.99
C ASN A 17 -14.90 21.52 -5.68
N ASN A 18 -16.01 21.34 -6.40
CA ASN A 18 -16.89 20.16 -6.31
C ASN A 18 -16.51 19.04 -7.30
N ALA A 19 -15.26 18.99 -7.76
CA ALA A 19 -14.82 17.90 -8.63
C ALA A 19 -14.79 16.59 -7.82
N PRO A 20 -15.43 15.50 -8.29
CA PRO A 20 -15.25 14.20 -7.66
C PRO A 20 -13.77 13.85 -7.71
N ARG A 21 -13.13 13.74 -6.54
CA ARG A 21 -11.73 13.32 -6.42
C ARG A 21 -11.67 11.88 -6.91
N GLN A 22 -11.05 11.66 -8.07
CA GLN A 22 -10.91 10.30 -8.61
C GLN A 22 -9.97 9.52 -7.69
N ARG A 23 -10.40 8.37 -7.16
CA ARG A 23 -9.54 7.51 -6.33
C ARG A 23 -8.20 7.18 -6.99
N GLY A 24 -8.15 7.09 -8.31
CA GLY A 24 -6.90 6.95 -9.08
C GLY A 24 -5.89 8.07 -8.83
N SER A 25 -6.33 9.31 -8.56
CA SER A 25 -5.40 10.41 -8.23
C SER A 25 -4.84 10.30 -6.82
N LEU A 26 -5.58 9.70 -5.87
CA LEU A 26 -5.06 9.45 -4.54
C LEU A 26 -4.07 8.28 -4.57
N LEU A 27 -4.48 7.12 -5.10
CA LEU A 27 -3.61 5.94 -5.21
C LEU A 27 -2.31 6.24 -5.96
N GLY A 28 -2.38 6.94 -7.08
CA GLY A 28 -1.19 7.35 -7.83
C GLY A 28 -0.25 8.20 -6.99
N ARG A 29 -0.79 9.12 -6.18
CA ARG A 29 0.00 9.97 -5.28
C ARG A 29 0.59 9.20 -4.10
N LEU A 30 -0.14 8.24 -3.55
CA LEU A 30 0.36 7.35 -2.51
C LEU A 30 1.52 6.49 -3.03
N ILE A 31 1.34 5.87 -4.20
CA ILE A 31 2.37 5.08 -4.88
C ILE A 31 3.61 5.94 -5.14
N GLU A 32 3.43 7.16 -5.64
CA GLU A 32 4.54 8.09 -5.88
C GLU A 32 5.33 8.39 -4.60
N ILE A 33 4.63 8.68 -3.50
CA ILE A 33 5.28 8.96 -2.21
C ILE A 33 6.07 7.74 -1.72
N ILE A 34 5.45 6.56 -1.72
CA ILE A 34 6.09 5.34 -1.21
C ILE A 34 7.28 4.95 -2.10
N ALA A 35 7.14 5.05 -3.42
CA ALA A 35 8.17 4.63 -4.35
C ALA A 35 9.36 5.61 -4.46
N LEU A 36 9.16 6.90 -4.20
CA LEU A 36 10.20 7.91 -4.36
C LEU A 36 10.91 8.31 -3.06
N ASP A 37 10.29 8.11 -1.90
CA ASP A 37 10.90 8.39 -0.60
C ASP A 37 11.86 7.26 -0.13
N GLY A 38 11.86 6.14 -0.86
CA GLY A 38 12.68 4.96 -0.60
C GLY A 38 13.88 4.81 -1.55
N ASP A 39 15.10 4.77 -1.00
CA ASP A 39 16.29 4.31 -1.74
C ASP A 39 16.63 2.88 -1.27
N SER A 40 15.99 1.90 -1.89
CA SER A 40 16.08 0.49 -1.50
C SER A 40 16.69 -0.37 -2.60
N ASP A 41 17.67 -1.19 -2.23
CA ASP A 41 18.30 -2.18 -3.12
C ASP A 41 17.84 -3.62 -2.85
N ALA A 42 16.57 -3.76 -2.47
CA ALA A 42 15.99 -5.06 -2.17
C ALA A 42 15.83 -5.94 -3.44
N ASP A 43 16.15 -7.23 -3.29
CA ASP A 43 15.92 -8.26 -4.32
C ASP A 43 14.42 -8.58 -4.42
N LEU A 44 13.90 -8.54 -5.65
CA LEU A 44 12.50 -8.77 -6.00
C LEU A 44 12.27 -10.09 -6.74
N ASN A 45 13.27 -10.98 -6.84
CA ASN A 45 13.14 -12.25 -7.55
C ASN A 45 12.20 -13.23 -6.82
N ARG A 46 10.90 -13.01 -6.96
CA ARG A 46 9.82 -13.88 -6.49
C ARG A 46 8.68 -13.83 -7.50
N SER A 47 8.17 -14.99 -7.88
CA SER A 47 6.96 -15.07 -8.71
C SER A 47 5.72 -14.95 -7.82
N PRO A 48 4.64 -14.33 -8.32
CA PRO A 48 3.32 -14.39 -7.70
C PRO A 48 2.92 -15.84 -7.40
N PHE A 49 2.17 -16.02 -6.31
CA PHE A 49 1.68 -17.31 -5.87
C PHE A 49 0.17 -17.28 -5.73
N ASP A 50 -0.46 -18.45 -5.68
CA ASP A 50 -1.88 -18.52 -5.37
C ASP A 50 -2.15 -17.88 -4.00
N ILE A 51 -3.22 -17.08 -3.95
CA ILE A 51 -3.55 -16.23 -2.81
C ILE A 51 -3.90 -17.08 -1.59
N ASP A 52 -4.74 -18.10 -1.78
CA ASP A 52 -5.22 -18.96 -0.70
C ASP A 52 -4.08 -19.84 -0.16
N GLU A 53 -3.21 -20.33 -1.05
CA GLU A 53 -2.01 -21.07 -0.66
C GLU A 53 -1.04 -20.18 0.14
N LYS A 54 -0.93 -18.90 -0.22
CA LYS A 54 -0.10 -17.94 0.52
C LYS A 54 -0.65 -17.61 1.90
N ILE A 55 -1.96 -17.40 2.04
CA ILE A 55 -2.61 -17.18 3.35
C ILE A 55 -2.33 -18.35 4.27
N THR A 56 -2.66 -19.55 3.79
CA THR A 56 -2.56 -20.79 4.55
C THR A 56 -1.11 -21.07 4.93
N PHE A 57 -0.16 -20.82 4.03
CA PHE A 57 1.25 -21.05 4.33
C PHE A 57 1.81 -20.10 5.38
N ASN A 58 1.36 -18.85 5.41
CA ASN A 58 1.84 -17.89 6.39
C ASN A 58 1.00 -17.89 7.68
N ASP A 59 -0.05 -18.71 7.81
CA ASP A 59 -0.97 -18.69 8.96
C ASP A 59 -1.53 -17.28 9.25
N LEU A 60 -1.87 -16.53 8.20
CA LEU A 60 -2.44 -15.19 8.32
C LEU A 60 -3.94 -15.28 8.63
N ASN A 61 -4.39 -14.69 9.75
CA ASN A 61 -5.78 -14.84 10.20
C ASN A 61 -6.54 -13.51 10.29
N ASN A 62 -5.99 -12.49 10.98
CA ASN A 62 -6.72 -11.25 11.26
C ASN A 62 -6.73 -10.26 10.08
N HIS A 63 -5.82 -10.43 9.12
CA HIS A 63 -5.69 -9.57 7.94
C HIS A 63 -5.99 -10.30 6.63
N ASP A 64 -6.73 -11.41 6.67
CA ASP A 64 -7.21 -12.12 5.48
C ASP A 64 -8.13 -11.25 4.59
N TRP A 65 -8.88 -10.33 5.18
CA TRP A 65 -9.72 -9.37 4.45
C TRP A 65 -8.92 -8.47 3.47
N LEU A 66 -7.59 -8.32 3.64
CA LEU A 66 -6.76 -7.61 2.66
C LEU A 66 -6.78 -8.29 1.28
N PHE A 67 -7.04 -9.61 1.23
CA PHE A 67 -7.14 -10.34 -0.02
C PHE A 67 -8.44 -10.05 -0.76
N ASP A 68 -9.56 -9.96 -0.04
CA ASP A 68 -10.82 -9.48 -0.62
C ASP A 68 -10.63 -8.09 -1.22
N LEU A 69 -9.93 -7.22 -0.49
CA LEU A 69 -9.61 -5.88 -0.96
C LEU A 69 -8.76 -5.89 -2.23
N TYR A 70 -7.79 -6.81 -2.32
CA TYR A 70 -7.01 -7.01 -3.56
C TYR A 70 -7.90 -7.49 -4.71
N VAL A 71 -8.73 -8.51 -4.50
CA VAL A 71 -9.62 -9.04 -5.55
C VAL A 71 -10.53 -7.94 -6.10
N ASP A 72 -11.06 -7.09 -5.22
CA ASP A 72 -11.95 -5.99 -5.59
C ASP A 72 -11.23 -4.85 -6.34
N HIS A 73 -9.96 -4.57 -6.01
CA HIS A 73 -9.25 -3.38 -6.47
C HIS A 73 -8.00 -3.64 -7.32
N TYR A 74 -7.67 -4.91 -7.62
CA TYR A 74 -6.45 -5.30 -8.32
C TYR A 74 -6.26 -4.52 -9.62
N ASN A 75 -7.28 -4.52 -10.50
CA ASN A 75 -7.19 -3.85 -11.79
C ASN A 75 -6.88 -2.36 -11.63
N LEU A 76 -7.50 -1.69 -10.64
CA LEU A 76 -7.27 -0.27 -10.38
C LEU A 76 -5.82 -0.02 -9.93
N ILE A 77 -5.30 -0.85 -9.03
CA ILE A 77 -3.94 -0.71 -8.52
C ILE A 77 -2.91 -1.03 -9.61
N ASP A 78 -3.13 -2.11 -10.37
CA ASP A 78 -2.26 -2.53 -11.47
C ASP A 78 -2.19 -1.48 -12.59
N ASP A 79 -3.34 -0.91 -12.97
CA ASP A 79 -3.41 0.21 -13.92
C ASP A 79 -2.64 1.43 -13.38
N THR A 80 -2.82 1.75 -12.10
CA THR A 80 -2.13 2.90 -11.47
C THR A 80 -0.62 2.68 -11.42
N VAL A 81 -0.15 1.47 -11.08
CA VAL A 81 1.28 1.11 -11.09
C VAL A 81 1.83 1.15 -12.52
N SER A 82 1.05 0.69 -13.51
CA SER A 82 1.39 0.74 -14.93
C SER A 82 1.51 2.18 -15.45
N GLU A 83 0.60 3.07 -15.06
CA GLU A 83 0.69 4.50 -15.36
C GLU A 83 1.91 5.14 -14.67
N PHE A 84 2.16 4.79 -13.42
CA PHE A 84 3.33 5.27 -12.68
C PHE A 84 4.63 4.84 -13.35
N ASN A 85 4.72 3.61 -13.87
CA ASN A 85 5.86 3.12 -14.64
C ASN A 85 6.11 3.91 -15.93
N ARG A 86 5.06 4.45 -16.56
CA ARG A 86 5.20 5.31 -17.75
C ARG A 86 5.78 6.68 -17.38
N SER A 87 5.43 7.20 -16.21
CA SER A 87 5.88 8.51 -15.71
C SER A 87 7.25 8.46 -15.04
N TYR A 88 7.57 7.34 -14.39
CA TYR A 88 8.79 7.12 -13.64
C TYR A 88 9.40 5.78 -14.03
N ASN A 89 10.61 5.83 -14.59
CA ASN A 89 11.34 4.62 -14.97
C ASN A 89 11.44 3.65 -13.78
N LYS A 90 10.93 2.43 -13.96
CA LYS A 90 10.90 1.36 -12.95
C LYS A 90 10.14 1.75 -11.66
N GLY A 91 9.14 2.62 -11.74
CA GLY A 91 8.36 3.08 -10.58
C GLY A 91 7.75 1.95 -9.74
N GLY A 92 7.18 0.93 -10.38
CA GLY A 92 6.64 -0.25 -9.70
C GLY A 92 7.72 -1.10 -9.02
N GLU A 93 8.91 -1.20 -9.59
CA GLU A 93 10.04 -1.87 -8.92
C GLU A 93 10.45 -1.08 -7.66
N LYS A 94 10.46 0.26 -7.71
CA LYS A 94 10.76 1.09 -6.55
C LYS A 94 9.73 0.94 -5.44
N LEU A 95 8.43 0.92 -5.79
CA LEU A 95 7.35 0.63 -4.86
C LEU A 95 7.59 -0.72 -4.15
N LYS A 96 7.81 -1.78 -4.92
CA LYS A 96 8.07 -3.13 -4.38
C LYS A 96 9.32 -3.16 -3.50
N LYS A 97 10.41 -2.49 -3.91
CA LYS A 97 11.65 -2.38 -3.12
C LYS A 97 11.41 -1.71 -1.78
N GLN A 98 10.65 -0.63 -1.73
CA GLN A 98 10.32 0.04 -0.48
C GLN A 98 9.45 -0.83 0.43
N MET A 99 8.44 -1.49 -0.14
CA MET A 99 7.59 -2.42 0.60
C MET A 99 8.39 -3.61 1.15
N LYS A 100 9.41 -4.07 0.41
CA LYS A 100 10.33 -5.10 0.89
C LYS A 100 11.13 -4.65 2.09
N THR A 101 11.58 -3.39 2.09
CA THR A 101 12.27 -2.78 3.23
C THR A 101 11.39 -2.71 4.46
N PHE A 102 10.11 -2.34 4.32
CA PHE A 102 9.17 -2.37 5.45
C PHE A 102 8.96 -3.77 6.00
N TYR A 103 8.83 -4.77 5.11
CA TYR A 103 8.75 -6.15 5.53
C TYR A 103 10.02 -6.61 6.27
N GLN A 104 11.21 -6.29 5.77
CA GLN A 104 12.48 -6.62 6.45
C GLN A 104 12.62 -5.96 7.83
N LYS A 105 12.15 -4.72 7.97
CA LYS A 105 12.08 -4.04 9.27
C LYS A 105 11.11 -4.75 10.21
N ALA A 106 9.92 -5.12 9.73
CA ALA A 106 8.95 -5.88 10.51
C ALA A 106 9.54 -7.25 10.96
N LEU A 107 10.20 -7.99 10.07
CA LEU A 107 10.90 -9.22 10.43
C LEU A 107 11.92 -9.00 11.55
N SER A 108 12.64 -7.87 11.50
CA SER A 108 13.63 -7.52 12.53
C SER A 108 12.97 -7.18 13.86
N GLU A 109 11.84 -6.47 13.86
CA GLU A 109 11.04 -6.13 15.05
C GLU A 109 10.60 -7.38 15.83
N PHE A 110 10.20 -8.44 15.11
CA PHE A 110 9.77 -9.71 15.72
C PHE A 110 10.91 -10.74 15.89
N ASN A 111 12.16 -10.34 15.64
CA ASN A 111 13.36 -11.17 15.74
C ASN A 111 13.32 -12.42 14.84
N ILE A 112 12.77 -12.31 13.64
CA ILE A 112 12.68 -13.39 12.66
C ILE A 112 13.99 -13.45 11.86
N LYS A 113 14.66 -14.60 11.91
CA LYS A 113 15.88 -14.83 11.14
C LYS A 113 15.54 -14.95 9.66
N THR A 114 16.31 -14.28 8.82
CA THR A 114 16.19 -14.39 7.36
C THR A 114 17.13 -15.43 6.76
N ARG A 115 18.15 -15.89 7.53
CA ARG A 115 19.15 -16.88 7.10
C ARG A 115 19.63 -17.76 8.29
N PRO A 116 19.26 -19.05 8.35
CA PRO A 116 18.15 -19.65 7.61
C PRO A 116 16.83 -18.92 7.94
N PHE A 117 15.87 -18.98 7.03
CA PHE A 117 14.60 -18.29 7.23
C PHE A 117 13.77 -19.02 8.29
N ASP A 118 13.35 -18.29 9.33
CA ASP A 118 12.58 -18.82 10.46
C ASP A 118 11.07 -18.74 10.15
N ILE A 119 10.59 -19.71 9.37
CA ILE A 119 9.19 -19.74 8.90
C ILE A 119 8.20 -19.97 10.03
N ASP A 120 8.57 -20.74 11.06
CA ASP A 120 7.69 -21.03 12.19
C ASP A 120 7.42 -19.74 12.99
N ARG A 121 8.46 -18.93 13.19
CA ARG A 121 8.31 -17.63 13.83
C ARG A 121 7.61 -16.61 12.95
N LEU A 122 7.78 -16.68 11.62
CA LEU A 122 6.98 -15.86 10.71
C LEU A 122 5.49 -16.13 10.92
N LYS A 123 5.10 -17.41 10.86
CA LYS A 123 3.71 -17.87 11.05
C LYS A 123 3.11 -17.42 12.37
N GLU A 124 3.88 -17.48 13.46
CA GLU A 124 3.45 -17.02 14.80
C GLU A 124 3.10 -15.52 14.83
N PHE A 125 3.75 -14.70 13.99
CA PHE A 125 3.63 -13.23 14.00
C PHE A 125 3.13 -12.65 12.68
N SER A 126 2.52 -13.45 11.79
CA SER A 126 2.18 -13.01 10.44
C SER A 126 1.25 -11.79 10.43
N ASP A 127 0.27 -11.76 11.32
CA ASP A 127 -0.66 -10.64 11.46
C ASP A 127 0.03 -9.37 11.99
N GLU A 128 0.91 -9.51 12.96
CA GLU A 128 1.68 -8.40 13.52
C GLU A 128 2.70 -7.84 12.52
N ILE A 129 3.27 -8.69 11.67
CA ILE A 129 4.15 -8.28 10.58
C ILE A 129 3.38 -7.46 9.55
N VAL A 130 2.20 -7.92 9.14
CA VAL A 130 1.33 -7.17 8.22
C VAL A 130 0.92 -5.84 8.85
N THR A 131 0.55 -5.84 10.13
CA THR A 131 0.25 -4.62 10.90
C THR A 131 1.43 -3.64 10.90
N SER A 132 2.65 -4.13 11.13
CA SER A 132 3.86 -3.30 11.11
C SER A 132 4.11 -2.72 9.72
N VAL A 133 3.95 -3.50 8.65
CA VAL A 133 4.11 -3.02 7.27
C VAL A 133 3.08 -1.92 6.94
N ILE A 134 1.81 -2.12 7.33
CA ILE A 134 0.75 -1.11 7.21
C ILE A 134 1.15 0.17 7.96
N GLN A 135 1.57 0.06 9.21
CA GLN A 135 1.88 1.22 10.05
C GLN A 135 3.11 1.98 9.53
N GLN A 136 4.14 1.28 9.07
CA GLN A 136 5.31 1.88 8.44
C GLN A 136 4.93 2.64 7.16
N THR A 137 4.02 2.07 6.37
CA THR A 137 3.52 2.71 5.13
C THR A 137 2.68 3.93 5.45
N LEU A 138 1.74 3.84 6.41
CA LEU A 138 0.94 4.97 6.89
C LEU A 138 1.80 6.10 7.44
N ASN A 139 2.83 5.78 8.21
CA ASN A 139 3.73 6.78 8.77
C ASN A 139 4.48 7.53 7.67
N MET A 140 5.02 6.81 6.67
CA MET A 140 5.69 7.44 5.53
C MET A 140 4.74 8.37 4.77
N VAL A 141 3.52 7.90 4.48
CA VAL A 141 2.48 8.69 3.81
C VAL A 141 2.09 9.93 4.62
N LYS A 142 1.84 9.78 5.94
CA LYS A 142 1.42 10.88 6.84
C LYS A 142 2.54 11.91 7.06
N MET A 143 3.81 11.49 6.99
CA MET A 143 4.98 12.37 7.08
C MET A 143 5.28 13.12 5.77
N SER A 144 4.72 12.68 4.64
CA SER A 144 4.80 13.43 3.39
C SER A 144 3.95 14.70 3.50
N GLY A 145 4.61 15.85 3.53
CA GLY A 145 3.96 17.17 3.65
C GLY A 145 2.97 17.50 2.53
N ASN A 146 2.93 16.69 1.47
CA ASN A 146 2.13 16.91 0.28
C ASN A 146 0.68 16.37 0.35
N LEU A 147 0.33 15.56 1.35
CA LEU A 147 -1.00 14.91 1.43
C LEU A 147 -1.98 15.56 2.41
N GLN A 148 -1.50 16.32 3.39
CA GLN A 148 -2.34 16.79 4.51
C GLN A 148 -3.38 17.86 4.12
N ASP A 149 -3.22 18.51 2.96
CA ASP A 149 -4.11 19.60 2.52
C ASP A 149 -5.28 19.15 1.62
N GLY A 150 -5.52 17.84 1.47
CA GLY A 150 -6.48 17.39 0.46
C GLY A 150 -7.16 16.05 0.63
N TYR A 151 -6.89 15.27 1.69
CA TYR A 151 -7.46 13.94 1.85
C TYR A 151 -7.82 13.65 3.31
N TYR A 152 -8.91 12.91 3.52
CA TYR A 152 -9.26 12.42 4.85
C TYR A 152 -8.34 11.27 5.27
N ILE A 153 -8.15 11.08 6.57
CA ILE A 153 -7.27 10.03 7.10
C ILE A 153 -7.78 8.65 6.68
N GLU A 154 -9.09 8.47 6.67
CA GLU A 154 -9.76 7.25 6.26
C GLU A 154 -9.51 6.91 4.78
N GLU A 155 -9.43 7.94 3.92
CA GLU A 155 -9.09 7.75 2.50
C GLU A 155 -7.62 7.33 2.34
N LEU A 156 -6.72 7.91 3.14
CA LEU A 156 -5.30 7.53 3.16
C LEU A 156 -5.13 6.09 3.64
N GLU A 157 -5.85 5.71 4.71
CA GLU A 157 -5.80 4.36 5.27
C GLU A 157 -6.30 3.32 4.28
N GLN A 158 -7.43 3.58 3.64
CA GLN A 158 -7.97 2.73 2.60
C GLN A 158 -6.98 2.53 1.44
N GLY A 159 -6.39 3.62 0.93
CA GLY A 159 -5.41 3.54 -0.15
C GLY A 159 -4.13 2.80 0.26
N VAL A 160 -3.71 2.90 1.52
CA VAL A 160 -2.58 2.11 2.03
C VAL A 160 -2.93 0.62 2.11
N TYR A 161 -4.13 0.25 2.56
CA TYR A 161 -4.56 -1.16 2.57
C TYR A 161 -4.55 -1.76 1.17
N GLU A 162 -5.02 -1.01 0.17
CA GLU A 162 -5.00 -1.40 -1.25
C GLU A 162 -3.56 -1.64 -1.74
N ILE A 163 -2.62 -0.76 -1.42
CA ILE A 163 -1.21 -0.91 -1.83
C ILE A 163 -0.53 -2.08 -1.11
N VAL A 164 -0.80 -2.26 0.18
CA VAL A 164 -0.24 -3.36 0.98
C VAL A 164 -0.75 -4.70 0.47
N SER A 165 -2.05 -4.83 0.19
CA SER A 165 -2.63 -6.07 -0.33
C SER A 165 -2.01 -6.47 -1.67
N TYR A 166 -1.84 -5.51 -2.59
CA TYR A 166 -1.11 -5.71 -3.84
C TYR A 166 0.31 -6.23 -3.61
N CYS A 167 1.03 -5.70 -2.62
CA CYS A 167 2.41 -6.13 -2.35
C CYS A 167 2.54 -7.48 -1.64
N ILE A 168 1.48 -7.93 -0.94
CA ILE A 168 1.41 -9.31 -0.42
C ILE A 168 1.31 -10.28 -1.62
N ILE A 169 0.44 -10.01 -2.59
CA ILE A 169 0.25 -10.88 -3.76
C ILE A 169 1.45 -10.87 -4.71
N GLU A 170 2.07 -9.71 -4.92
CA GLU A 170 3.32 -9.58 -5.68
C GLU A 170 4.56 -10.13 -4.95
N CYS A 171 4.34 -10.90 -3.88
CA CYS A 171 5.35 -11.66 -3.14
C CYS A 171 6.46 -10.86 -2.46
N VAL A 172 6.21 -9.58 -2.22
CA VAL A 172 7.14 -8.70 -1.52
C VAL A 172 7.02 -8.85 -0.01
N VAL A 173 5.78 -8.95 0.47
CA VAL A 173 5.40 -9.14 1.87
C VAL A 173 4.97 -10.60 2.09
N LEU A 174 5.36 -11.19 3.22
CA LEU A 174 5.21 -12.61 3.56
C LEU A 174 5.98 -13.55 2.60
N GLU A 175 6.08 -14.84 2.96
CA GLU A 175 6.80 -15.85 2.18
C GLU A 175 5.86 -16.67 1.29
N ASN A 176 6.41 -17.28 0.25
CA ASN A 176 5.66 -18.20 -0.61
C ASN A 176 5.89 -19.65 -0.16
N PRO A 177 4.89 -20.53 -0.33
CA PRO A 177 5.12 -21.96 -0.33
C PRO A 177 6.23 -22.31 -1.33
N ARG A 178 7.11 -23.26 -0.96
CA ARG A 178 8.19 -23.75 -1.84
C ARG A 178 7.78 -25.02 -2.57
#